data_AF-A0A2K8T0B8-F1
#
_entry.id   AF-A0A2K8T0B8-F1
#
_cell.length_a   1.000
_cell.length_b   1.000
_cell.length_c   1.000
_cell.angle_alpha   90.00
_cell.angle_beta   90.00
_cell.angle_gamma   90.00
#
_symmetry.space_group_name_H-M   'P 1'
#
loop_
_entity.id
_entity.type
_entity.pdbx_description
1 polymer ?
#
loop_
_entity_poly.entity_id
_entity_poly.type
_entity_poly.pdbx_seq_one_letter_code
_entity_poly.pdbx_strand_id
1 'polypeptide(L)'
;MNQVIEASAAVVEEPLEIITDIIAAIEGKQVMIIGEMGTGKSTLAQYLAYTIGGAVKVYECEGTPTDWSGLLVIGRGENWVAIDRGMLEDLEDLSNQMKIRNERGDAALADTERVIIVEEYPELVSKVGSSGEWLERHARRGRKARRFTILLSQYDRVAAWGLEGKSDLADAFYRIRLGKKAIAHAKSLKNEQLINWLKADQSHCLLDDQPLKLPPYREMKAATVRGGSTIVQPSANNAISPQNSPENDLKSASGADLEENCSENDRVLWRLIQRLGGGKSDSAIVTEVLGFTGKRYGEGAALLERLRQQFGGSRK
;
A
#
# COMPACT_ATOMS: atom_id res chain seq x y z
N MET A 1 50.47 -15.13 -32.86
CA MET A 1 49.82 -13.80 -32.92
C MET A 1 48.61 -13.84 -32.02
N ASN A 2 48.71 -13.32 -30.80
CA ASN A 2 47.58 -13.21 -29.88
C ASN A 2 46.85 -11.90 -30.19
N GLN A 3 45.64 -11.97 -30.74
CA GLN A 3 44.74 -10.83 -30.82
C GLN A 3 44.15 -10.60 -29.42
N VAL A 4 44.63 -9.56 -28.77
CA VAL A 4 44.00 -8.98 -27.59
C VAL A 4 42.76 -8.22 -28.10
N ILE A 5 41.58 -8.67 -27.67
CA ILE A 5 40.32 -7.95 -27.91
C ILE A 5 40.31 -6.79 -26.89
N GLU A 6 40.66 -5.59 -27.36
CA GLU A 6 40.42 -4.36 -26.60
C GLU A 6 38.91 -4.12 -26.56
N ALA A 7 38.29 -4.49 -25.45
CA ALA A 7 36.97 -4.01 -25.10
C ALA A 7 37.10 -2.51 -24.78
N SER A 8 36.78 -1.67 -25.76
CA SER A 8 36.63 -0.23 -25.55
C SER A 8 35.43 0.00 -24.63
N ALA A 9 35.69 0.14 -23.34
CA ALA A 9 34.72 0.66 -22.39
C ALA A 9 34.49 2.13 -22.75
N ALA A 10 33.36 2.41 -23.41
CA ALA A 10 32.93 3.79 -23.62
C ALA A 10 32.83 4.45 -22.24
N VAL A 11 33.70 5.42 -21.99
CA VAL A 11 33.66 6.26 -20.78
C VAL A 11 32.35 7.04 -20.87
N VAL A 12 31.35 6.61 -20.09
CA VAL A 12 30.13 7.38 -19.89
C VAL A 12 30.55 8.60 -19.09
N GLU A 13 30.62 9.76 -19.74
CA GLU A 13 30.79 11.02 -19.03
C GLU A 13 29.64 11.16 -18.04
N GLU A 14 29.93 11.21 -16.73
CA GLU A 14 28.94 11.53 -15.70
C GLU A 14 29.05 13.02 -15.35
N PRO A 15 28.06 13.83 -15.77
CA PRO A 15 27.66 15.01 -15.01
C PRO A 15 26.14 15.10 -15.02
N LEU A 16 25.49 14.06 -14.48
CA LEU A 16 24.08 14.08 -14.17
C LEU A 16 23.97 14.07 -12.65
N GLU A 17 23.30 15.07 -12.08
CA GLU A 17 22.86 14.97 -10.69
C GLU A 17 21.83 13.85 -10.63
N ILE A 18 22.25 12.67 -10.18
CA ILE A 18 21.42 11.47 -10.12
C ILE A 18 20.73 11.46 -8.76
N ILE A 19 19.40 11.39 -8.79
CA ILE A 19 18.61 11.18 -7.58
C ILE A 19 18.81 9.73 -7.15
N THR A 20 19.27 9.52 -5.92
CA THR A 20 19.39 8.19 -5.29
C THR A 20 18.48 8.00 -4.09
N ASP A 21 18.04 9.09 -3.46
CA ASP A 21 17.04 9.06 -2.39
C ASP A 21 15.66 9.40 -2.97
N ILE A 22 14.96 8.37 -3.41
CA ILE A 22 13.62 8.52 -3.99
C ILE A 22 12.60 9.03 -2.98
N ILE A 23 12.75 8.71 -1.68
CA ILE A 23 11.77 9.08 -0.66
C ILE A 23 11.82 10.58 -0.40
N ALA A 24 13.03 11.13 -0.26
CA ALA A 24 13.21 12.58 -0.16
C ALA A 24 12.76 13.30 -1.45
N ALA A 25 13.06 12.74 -2.62
CA ALA A 25 12.77 13.39 -3.90
C ALA A 25 11.28 13.50 -4.21
N ILE A 26 10.46 12.52 -3.79
CA ILE A 26 9.01 12.54 -4.03
C ILE A 26 8.22 13.32 -2.95
N GLU A 27 8.90 13.85 -1.93
CA GLU A 27 8.24 14.51 -0.82
C GLU A 27 7.38 15.71 -1.30
N GLY A 28 6.17 15.82 -0.75
CA GLY A 28 5.32 16.98 -0.95
C GLY A 28 4.39 16.95 -2.17
N LYS A 29 4.48 15.93 -3.03
CA LYS A 29 3.54 15.67 -4.15
C LYS A 29 3.05 14.23 -4.14
N GLN A 30 2.03 13.94 -4.94
CA GLN A 30 1.59 12.57 -5.22
C GLN A 30 2.48 11.94 -6.30
N VAL A 31 2.35 10.63 -6.56
CA VAL A 31 3.23 9.93 -7.51
C VAL A 31 2.43 9.19 -8.58
N MET A 32 2.90 9.30 -9.82
CA MET A 32 2.51 8.45 -10.95
C MET A 32 3.70 7.56 -11.33
N ILE A 33 3.51 6.25 -11.40
CA ILE A 33 4.53 5.30 -11.85
C ILE A 33 4.11 4.74 -13.21
N ILE A 34 4.95 4.99 -14.22
CA ILE A 34 4.63 4.77 -15.63
C ILE A 34 5.63 3.76 -16.20
N GLY A 35 5.15 2.64 -16.72
CA GLY A 35 6.01 1.59 -17.23
C GLY A 35 5.25 0.44 -17.89
N GLU A 36 5.91 -0.25 -18.82
CA GLU A 36 5.34 -1.45 -19.45
C GLU A 36 5.14 -2.58 -18.43
N MET A 37 4.42 -3.63 -18.82
CA MET A 37 4.33 -4.86 -18.03
C MET A 37 5.73 -5.40 -17.70
N GLY A 38 5.93 -5.88 -16.48
CA GLY A 38 7.21 -6.45 -16.03
C GLY A 38 8.31 -5.44 -15.66
N THR A 39 8.06 -4.13 -15.76
CA THR A 39 9.06 -3.09 -15.40
C THR A 39 9.20 -2.84 -13.89
N GLY A 40 8.41 -3.52 -13.06
CA GLY A 40 8.50 -3.42 -11.60
C GLY A 40 7.59 -2.37 -10.95
N LYS A 41 6.62 -1.80 -11.67
CA LYS A 41 5.66 -0.79 -11.15
C LYS A 41 5.10 -1.13 -9.76
N SER A 42 4.43 -2.28 -9.64
CA SER A 42 3.80 -2.70 -8.39
C SER A 42 4.83 -3.00 -7.30
N THR A 43 6.04 -3.46 -7.66
CA THR A 43 7.14 -3.64 -6.68
C THR A 43 7.62 -2.30 -6.13
N LEU A 44 7.79 -1.28 -6.99
CA LEU A 44 8.16 0.07 -6.58
C LEU A 44 7.05 0.72 -5.75
N ALA A 45 5.79 0.56 -6.15
CA ALA A 45 4.64 1.08 -5.41
C ALA A 45 4.58 0.51 -3.99
N GLN A 46 4.77 -0.80 -3.84
CA GLN A 46 4.84 -1.45 -2.53
C GLN A 46 6.04 -0.93 -1.73
N TYR A 47 7.23 -0.85 -2.34
CA TYR A 47 8.41 -0.29 -1.67
C TYR A 47 8.15 1.11 -1.12
N LEU A 48 7.59 2.00 -1.93
CA LEU A 48 7.24 3.36 -1.50
C LEU A 48 6.21 3.34 -0.36
N ALA A 49 5.13 2.56 -0.50
CA ALA A 49 4.07 2.48 0.50
C ALA A 49 4.60 1.99 1.87
N TYR A 50 5.43 0.94 1.88
CA TYR A 50 6.00 0.40 3.11
C TYR A 50 7.09 1.29 3.71
N THR A 51 7.80 2.06 2.89
CA THR A 51 8.84 2.97 3.37
C THR A 51 8.24 4.25 3.96
N ILE A 52 7.15 4.76 3.35
CA ILE A 52 6.40 5.92 3.86
C ILE A 52 5.63 5.55 5.13
N GLY A 53 5.05 4.34 5.17
CA GLY A 53 4.28 3.86 6.31
C GLY A 53 2.83 4.35 6.31
N GLY A 54 2.10 4.04 7.38
CA GLY A 54 0.66 4.26 7.51
C GLY A 54 -0.19 3.11 6.95
N ALA A 55 -1.50 3.30 6.94
CA ALA A 55 -2.42 2.31 6.39
C ALA A 55 -2.31 2.27 4.86
N VAL A 56 -2.17 1.07 4.28
CA VAL A 56 -2.06 0.92 2.83
C VAL A 56 -3.34 0.30 2.27
N LYS A 57 -3.88 0.94 1.24
CA LYS A 57 -5.05 0.47 0.49
C LYS A 57 -4.72 0.42 -1.00
N VAL A 58 -5.24 -0.60 -1.68
CA VAL A 58 -5.00 -0.82 -3.11
C VAL A 58 -6.33 -0.95 -3.85
N TYR A 59 -6.49 -0.18 -4.92
CA TYR A 59 -7.50 -0.45 -5.95
C TYR A 59 -6.86 -1.26 -7.07
N GLU A 60 -7.42 -2.44 -7.32
CA GLU A 60 -6.89 -3.42 -8.25
C GLU A 60 -8.05 -4.14 -8.94
N CYS A 61 -8.12 -4.07 -10.26
CA CYS A 61 -9.19 -4.69 -11.05
C CYS A 61 -8.80 -6.04 -11.65
N GLU A 62 -7.52 -6.24 -12.00
CA GLU A 62 -7.04 -7.39 -12.80
C GLU A 62 -6.07 -8.30 -12.04
N GLY A 63 -5.62 -7.87 -10.87
CA GLY A 63 -4.64 -8.59 -10.06
C GLY A 63 -5.14 -9.92 -9.48
N THR A 64 -4.18 -10.81 -9.28
CA THR A 64 -4.35 -12.11 -8.62
C THR A 64 -4.35 -11.95 -7.09
N PRO A 65 -4.81 -12.97 -6.33
CA PRO A 65 -4.82 -12.91 -4.87
C PRO A 65 -3.46 -12.65 -4.21
N THR A 66 -2.37 -12.96 -4.91
CA THR A 66 -0.99 -12.89 -4.41
C THR A 66 -0.28 -11.57 -4.69
N ASP A 67 -0.73 -10.76 -5.65
CA ASP A 67 0.03 -9.57 -6.11
C ASP A 67 0.18 -8.50 -5.03
N TRP A 68 -0.83 -8.40 -4.17
CA TRP A 68 -0.94 -7.42 -3.08
C TRP A 68 -1.19 -8.11 -1.73
N SER A 69 -0.57 -9.28 -1.52
CA SER A 69 -0.76 -10.07 -0.31
C SER A 69 -0.46 -9.24 0.96
N GLY A 70 -1.34 -9.33 1.95
CA GLY A 70 -1.23 -8.58 3.22
C GLY A 70 -1.83 -7.17 3.19
N LEU A 71 -2.25 -6.67 2.01
CA LEU A 71 -2.86 -5.34 1.89
C LEU A 71 -4.38 -5.40 1.75
N LEU A 72 -5.04 -4.29 2.08
CA LEU A 72 -6.46 -4.10 1.77
C LEU A 72 -6.62 -3.86 0.27
N VAL A 73 -7.20 -4.82 -0.45
CA VAL A 73 -7.40 -4.75 -1.89
C VAL A 73 -8.89 -4.65 -2.21
N ILE A 74 -9.26 -3.63 -2.99
CA ILE A 74 -10.62 -3.37 -3.44
C ILE A 74 -10.67 -3.48 -4.97
N GLY A 75 -11.71 -4.11 -5.50
CA GLY A 75 -11.98 -4.13 -6.94
C GLY A 75 -11.62 -5.40 -7.70
N ARG A 76 -11.09 -6.43 -7.02
CA ARG A 76 -10.64 -7.68 -7.66
C ARG A 76 -11.71 -8.28 -8.57
N GLY A 77 -11.28 -8.77 -9.73
CA GLY A 77 -12.18 -9.39 -10.71
C GLY A 77 -13.12 -8.36 -11.33
N GLU A 78 -12.58 -7.21 -11.71
CA GLU A 78 -13.33 -6.11 -12.34
C GLU A 78 -14.54 -5.62 -11.53
N ASN A 79 -14.44 -5.61 -10.20
CA ASN A 79 -15.51 -5.12 -9.34
C ASN A 79 -15.51 -3.58 -9.28
N TRP A 80 -15.89 -2.96 -10.40
CA TRP A 80 -15.94 -1.51 -10.58
C TRP A 80 -16.85 -0.82 -9.55
N VAL A 81 -17.93 -1.48 -9.12
CA VAL A 81 -18.85 -0.97 -8.10
C VAL A 81 -18.17 -0.84 -6.73
N ALA A 82 -17.34 -1.82 -6.36
CA ALA A 82 -16.57 -1.75 -5.12
C ALA A 82 -15.48 -0.67 -5.19
N ILE A 83 -14.84 -0.50 -6.35
CA ILE A 83 -13.86 0.58 -6.57
C ILE A 83 -14.55 1.94 -6.42
N ASP A 84 -15.67 2.16 -7.11
CA ASP A 84 -16.42 3.42 -7.08
C ASP A 84 -16.89 3.76 -5.67
N ARG A 85 -17.48 2.80 -4.96
CA ARG A 85 -17.86 2.97 -3.56
C ARG A 85 -16.66 3.33 -2.68
N GLY A 86 -15.56 2.59 -2.81
CA GLY A 86 -14.36 2.87 -2.01
C GLY A 86 -13.81 4.27 -2.31
N MET A 87 -13.85 4.72 -3.56
CA MET A 87 -13.39 6.07 -3.93
C MET A 87 -14.30 7.15 -3.34
N LEU A 88 -15.62 6.93 -3.32
CA LEU A 88 -16.55 7.82 -2.62
C LEU A 88 -16.27 7.88 -1.10
N GLU A 89 -15.97 6.74 -0.48
CA GLU A 89 -15.57 6.67 0.94
C GLU A 89 -14.26 7.44 1.20
N ASP A 90 -13.29 7.38 0.28
CA ASP A 90 -12.07 8.19 0.38
C ASP A 90 -12.34 9.68 0.25
N LEU A 91 -13.27 10.09 -0.60
CA LEU A 91 -13.67 11.49 -0.74
C LEU A 91 -14.30 12.02 0.54
N GLU A 92 -15.10 11.18 1.21
CA GLU A 92 -15.68 11.49 2.52
C GLU A 92 -14.59 11.58 3.60
N ASP A 93 -13.72 10.57 3.69
CA ASP A 93 -12.59 10.55 4.63
C ASP A 93 -11.70 11.79 4.43
N LEU A 94 -11.31 12.10 3.20
CA LEU A 94 -10.54 13.30 2.85
C LEU A 94 -11.24 14.58 3.35
N SER A 95 -12.56 14.66 3.21
CA SER A 95 -13.34 15.80 3.71
C SER A 95 -13.31 15.89 5.23
N ASN A 96 -13.44 14.74 5.91
CA ASN A 96 -13.45 14.66 7.37
C ASN A 96 -12.07 14.99 7.97
N GLN A 97 -10.98 14.51 7.38
CA GLN A 97 -9.62 14.88 7.82
C GLN A 97 -9.37 16.37 7.68
N MET A 98 -9.86 17.00 6.60
CA MET A 98 -9.73 18.45 6.43
C MET A 98 -10.52 19.23 7.50
N LYS A 99 -11.69 18.74 7.92
CA LYS A 99 -12.44 19.34 9.05
C LYS A 99 -11.66 19.21 10.36
N ILE A 100 -11.21 18.01 10.69
CA ILE A 100 -10.41 17.74 11.91
C ILE A 100 -9.18 18.65 11.95
N ARG A 101 -8.46 18.74 10.83
CA ARG A 101 -7.29 19.62 10.70
C ARG A 101 -7.62 21.09 10.92
N ASN A 102 -8.72 21.56 10.35
CA ASN A 102 -9.14 22.97 10.50
C ASN A 102 -9.53 23.28 11.96
N GLU A 103 -10.14 22.32 12.66
CA GLU A 103 -10.61 22.49 14.04
C GLU A 103 -9.48 22.32 15.08
N ARG A 104 -8.57 21.38 14.84
CA ARG A 104 -7.61 20.90 15.86
C ARG A 104 -6.13 20.99 15.44
N GLY A 105 -5.86 21.48 14.24
CA GLY A 105 -4.51 21.61 13.68
C GLY A 105 -3.91 20.32 13.14
N ASP A 106 -2.68 20.41 12.62
CA ASP A 106 -2.01 19.31 11.91
C ASP A 106 -1.68 18.10 12.80
N ALA A 107 -1.47 18.32 14.10
CA ALA A 107 -1.14 17.25 15.06
C ALA A 107 -2.31 16.28 15.29
N ALA A 108 -3.56 16.72 15.08
CA ALA A 108 -4.73 15.89 15.22
C ALA A 108 -4.86 14.80 14.14
N LEU A 109 -4.04 14.88 13.09
CA LEU A 109 -3.96 13.88 12.03
C LEU A 109 -2.85 12.84 12.26
N ALA A 110 -2.12 12.90 13.37
CA ALA A 110 -1.12 11.89 13.69
C ALA A 110 -1.73 10.47 13.69
N ASP A 111 -0.98 9.50 13.16
CA ASP A 111 -1.35 8.09 13.05
C ASP A 111 -2.55 7.81 12.12
N THR A 112 -2.99 8.81 11.35
CA THR A 112 -4.05 8.66 10.33
C THR A 112 -3.49 8.53 8.93
N GLU A 113 -2.16 8.47 8.76
CA GLU A 113 -1.48 8.41 7.46
C GLU A 113 -2.01 7.24 6.64
N ARG A 114 -2.28 7.52 5.36
CA ARG A 114 -2.73 6.49 4.42
C ARG A 114 -2.01 6.62 3.10
N VAL A 115 -1.55 5.48 2.59
CA VAL A 115 -1.07 5.32 1.23
C VAL A 115 -2.16 4.62 0.41
N ILE A 116 -2.57 5.24 -0.68
CA ILE A 116 -3.59 4.71 -1.58
C ILE A 116 -2.93 4.43 -2.92
N ILE A 117 -2.89 3.16 -3.30
CA ILE A 117 -2.36 2.70 -4.57
C ILE A 117 -3.52 2.43 -5.52
N VAL A 118 -3.41 2.86 -6.76
CA VAL A 118 -4.34 2.50 -7.83
C VAL A 118 -3.57 1.80 -8.93
N GLU A 119 -3.77 0.49 -9.09
CA GLU A 119 -3.22 -0.25 -10.24
C GLU A 119 -4.03 0.12 -11.50
N GLU A 120 -3.30 0.44 -12.57
CA GLU A 120 -3.81 0.87 -13.88
C GLU A 120 -4.95 1.92 -13.81
N TYR A 121 -4.65 3.08 -13.25
CA TYR A 121 -5.62 4.17 -13.08
C TYR A 121 -6.38 4.57 -14.38
N PRO A 122 -5.77 4.58 -15.58
CA PRO A 122 -6.51 4.87 -16.82
C PRO A 122 -7.73 4.00 -17.08
N GLU A 123 -7.75 2.74 -16.62
CA GLU A 123 -8.93 1.89 -16.75
C GLU A 123 -10.11 2.46 -15.94
N LEU A 124 -9.83 3.00 -14.76
CA LEU A 124 -10.85 3.56 -13.87
C LEU A 124 -11.45 4.86 -14.42
N VAL A 125 -10.67 5.66 -15.15
CA VAL A 125 -11.17 6.92 -15.76
C VAL A 125 -12.42 6.70 -16.61
N SER A 126 -12.50 5.55 -17.29
CA SER A 126 -13.64 5.23 -18.17
C SER A 126 -14.74 4.39 -17.50
N LYS A 127 -14.42 3.68 -16.41
CA LYS A 127 -15.31 2.67 -15.80
C LYS A 127 -15.86 3.06 -14.42
N VAL A 128 -15.26 4.04 -13.77
CA VAL A 128 -15.57 4.45 -12.39
C VAL A 128 -15.95 5.93 -12.38
N GLY A 129 -17.23 6.22 -12.11
CA GLY A 129 -17.78 7.57 -12.21
C GLY A 129 -17.15 8.57 -11.24
N SER A 130 -16.78 8.13 -10.04
CA SER A 130 -16.14 8.97 -9.03
C SER A 130 -14.64 9.23 -9.27
N SER A 131 -13.99 8.52 -10.20
CA SER A 131 -12.53 8.54 -10.38
C SER A 131 -11.97 9.95 -10.64
N GLY A 132 -12.63 10.72 -11.51
CA GLY A 132 -12.21 12.08 -11.86
C GLY A 132 -12.22 13.05 -10.67
N GLU A 133 -13.31 13.06 -9.88
CA GLU A 133 -13.37 13.87 -8.65
C GLU A 133 -12.37 13.37 -7.62
N TRP A 134 -12.27 12.03 -7.47
CA TRP A 134 -11.35 11.40 -6.54
C TRP A 134 -9.90 11.83 -6.79
N LEU A 135 -9.43 11.75 -8.03
CA LEU A 135 -8.09 12.17 -8.42
C LEU A 135 -7.88 13.65 -8.16
N GLU A 136 -8.84 14.48 -8.59
CA GLU A 136 -8.73 15.93 -8.45
C GLU A 136 -8.57 16.37 -6.98
N ARG A 137 -9.39 15.80 -6.10
CA ARG A 137 -9.38 16.16 -4.69
C ARG A 137 -8.15 15.62 -3.97
N HIS A 138 -7.70 14.41 -4.27
CA HIS A 138 -6.48 13.83 -3.66
C HIS A 138 -5.21 14.55 -4.10
N ALA A 139 -5.11 14.95 -5.36
CA ALA A 139 -3.95 15.71 -5.83
C ALA A 139 -3.87 17.09 -5.15
N ARG A 140 -5.00 17.79 -5.00
CA ARG A 140 -5.04 19.15 -4.43
C ARG A 140 -4.95 19.18 -2.90
N ARG A 141 -5.53 18.17 -2.22
CA ARG A 141 -5.75 18.20 -0.76
C ARG A 141 -5.12 17.02 -0.02
N GLY A 142 -4.73 15.96 -0.71
CA GLY A 142 -4.24 14.72 -0.09
C GLY A 142 -3.08 14.95 0.88
N ARG A 143 -2.08 15.75 0.49
CA ARG A 143 -0.96 16.12 1.37
C ARG A 143 -1.42 16.69 2.73
N LYS A 144 -2.35 17.65 2.71
CA LYS A 144 -2.87 18.29 3.94
C LYS A 144 -3.65 17.31 4.81
N ALA A 145 -4.26 16.30 4.19
CA ALA A 145 -5.00 15.24 4.88
C ALA A 145 -4.14 13.99 5.18
N ARG A 146 -2.80 14.05 5.02
CA ARG A 146 -1.90 12.89 5.17
C ARG A 146 -2.33 11.68 4.33
N ARG A 147 -2.82 11.94 3.11
CA ARG A 147 -3.15 10.94 2.09
C ARG A 147 -2.12 11.02 0.98
N PHE A 148 -1.33 9.96 0.83
CA PHE A 148 -0.38 9.81 -0.24
C PHE A 148 -0.93 8.85 -1.29
N THR A 149 -0.93 9.26 -2.54
CA THR A 149 -1.54 8.53 -3.64
C THR A 149 -0.45 8.14 -4.63
N ILE A 150 -0.42 6.85 -4.97
CA ILE A 150 0.45 6.27 -5.99
C ILE A 150 -0.45 5.71 -7.10
N LEU A 151 -0.32 6.26 -8.30
CA LEU A 151 -1.08 5.80 -9.46
C LEU A 151 -0.17 5.05 -10.42
N LEU A 152 -0.59 3.87 -10.86
CA LEU A 152 0.18 3.05 -11.77
C LEU A 152 -0.43 3.10 -13.16
N SER A 153 0.41 3.12 -14.19
CA SER A 153 -0.07 2.94 -15.56
C SER A 153 0.97 2.44 -16.55
N GLN A 154 0.50 1.83 -17.63
CA GLN A 154 1.26 1.59 -18.84
C GLN A 154 1.25 2.78 -19.83
N TYR A 155 0.41 3.78 -19.61
CA TYR A 155 0.22 4.94 -20.47
C TYR A 155 0.88 6.20 -19.88
N ASP A 156 1.59 6.96 -20.73
CA ASP A 156 2.27 8.22 -20.35
C ASP A 156 1.52 9.47 -20.87
N ARG A 157 0.40 9.28 -21.59
CA ARG A 157 -0.35 10.38 -22.18
C ARG A 157 -1.30 10.98 -21.16
N VAL A 158 -1.24 12.30 -20.95
CA VAL A 158 -2.12 13.08 -20.03
C VAL A 158 -3.62 12.74 -20.22
N ALA A 159 -4.04 12.54 -21.48
CA ALA A 159 -5.36 12.05 -21.86
C ALA A 159 -5.83 10.80 -21.09
N ALA A 160 -4.96 9.80 -20.99
CA ALA A 160 -5.28 8.53 -20.35
C ALA A 160 -5.57 8.69 -18.86
N TRP A 161 -5.06 9.76 -18.24
CA TRP A 161 -5.27 10.06 -16.83
C TRP A 161 -6.52 10.91 -16.55
N GLY A 162 -7.27 11.31 -17.59
CA GLY A 162 -8.39 12.24 -17.43
C GLY A 162 -7.95 13.66 -17.01
N LEU A 163 -6.72 14.05 -17.38
CA LEU A 163 -6.08 15.31 -17.00
C LEU A 163 -6.03 16.35 -18.13
N GLU A 164 -6.72 16.11 -19.25
CA GLU A 164 -6.79 17.07 -20.35
C GLU A 164 -7.36 18.41 -19.90
N GLY A 165 -6.65 19.50 -20.23
CA GLY A 165 -7.02 20.86 -19.82
C GLY A 165 -6.78 21.16 -18.32
N LYS A 166 -6.18 20.25 -17.55
CA LYS A 166 -5.92 20.40 -16.10
C LYS A 166 -4.41 20.41 -15.79
N SER A 167 -3.64 21.32 -16.38
CA SER A 167 -2.17 21.42 -16.17
C SER A 167 -1.79 21.48 -14.69
N ASP A 168 -2.45 22.35 -13.93
CA ASP A 168 -2.17 22.56 -12.50
C ASP A 168 -2.39 21.30 -11.66
N LEU A 169 -3.31 20.43 -12.12
CA LEU A 169 -3.57 19.16 -11.46
C LEU A 169 -2.46 18.16 -11.74
N ALA A 170 -1.91 18.18 -12.95
CA ALA A 170 -0.80 17.35 -13.36
C ALA A 170 0.49 17.71 -12.59
N ASP A 171 0.67 18.98 -12.22
CA ASP A 171 1.82 19.46 -11.44
C ASP A 171 1.82 18.99 -9.97
N ALA A 172 0.69 18.49 -9.48
CA ALA A 172 0.58 17.88 -8.16
C ALA A 172 1.15 16.46 -8.08
N PHE A 173 1.62 15.92 -9.21
CA PHE A 173 2.25 14.60 -9.30
C PHE A 173 3.69 14.69 -9.76
N TYR A 174 4.55 13.90 -9.14
CA TYR A 174 5.79 13.47 -9.76
C TYR A 174 5.55 12.28 -10.68
N ARG A 175 6.21 12.23 -11.83
CA ARG A 175 6.12 11.09 -12.76
C ARG A 175 7.39 10.26 -12.73
N ILE A 176 7.30 9.05 -12.21
CA ILE A 176 8.38 8.07 -12.30
C ILE A 176 8.19 7.26 -13.58
N ARG A 177 9.09 7.41 -14.56
CA ARG A 177 9.05 6.64 -15.81
C ARG A 177 10.07 5.53 -15.78
N LEU A 178 9.63 4.29 -16.02
CA LEU A 178 10.44 3.08 -15.99
C LEU A 178 10.73 2.54 -17.40
N GLY A 179 11.88 1.90 -17.57
CA GLY A 179 12.24 1.13 -18.76
C GLY A 179 12.04 1.90 -20.07
N LYS A 180 11.31 1.30 -21.03
CA LYS A 180 11.11 1.89 -22.35
C LYS A 180 10.37 3.24 -22.33
N LYS A 181 9.53 3.50 -21.31
CA LYS A 181 8.83 4.78 -21.17
C LYS A 181 9.81 5.89 -20.79
N ALA A 182 10.77 5.59 -19.90
CA ALA A 182 11.86 6.50 -19.56
C ALA A 182 12.69 6.85 -20.82
N ILE A 183 13.09 5.83 -21.58
CA ILE A 183 13.88 6.00 -22.80
C ILE A 183 13.11 6.79 -23.87
N ALA A 184 11.82 6.51 -24.05
CA ALA A 184 10.97 7.23 -25.00
C ALA A 184 10.86 8.72 -24.64
N HIS A 185 10.76 9.03 -23.34
CA HIS A 185 10.75 10.40 -22.85
C HIS A 185 12.12 11.08 -23.03
N ALA A 186 13.23 10.43 -22.67
CA ALA A 186 14.56 10.98 -22.90
C ALA A 186 14.85 11.29 -24.39
N LYS A 187 14.30 10.48 -25.31
CA LYS A 187 14.31 10.76 -26.76
C LYS A 187 13.52 12.01 -27.15
N SER A 188 12.38 12.27 -26.51
CA SER A 188 11.60 13.50 -26.78
C SER A 188 12.35 14.74 -26.32
N LEU A 189 13.14 14.62 -25.24
CA LEU A 189 14.05 15.66 -24.74
C LEU A 189 15.34 15.80 -25.57
N LYS A 190 15.58 14.91 -26.55
CA LYS A 190 16.80 14.85 -27.38
C LYS A 190 18.08 14.74 -26.55
N ASN A 191 18.03 14.05 -25.41
CA ASN A 191 19.16 13.88 -24.50
C ASN A 191 19.81 12.49 -24.68
N GLU A 192 20.80 12.40 -25.58
CA GLU A 192 21.49 11.14 -25.91
C GLU A 192 22.25 10.53 -24.73
N GLN A 193 22.84 11.38 -23.88
CA GLN A 193 23.52 10.93 -22.67
C GLN A 193 22.56 10.23 -21.71
N LEU A 194 21.40 10.83 -21.47
CA LEU A 194 20.35 10.27 -20.64
C LEU A 194 19.81 8.96 -21.21
N ILE A 195 19.63 8.88 -22.53
CA ILE A 195 19.22 7.65 -23.22
C ILE A 195 20.23 6.52 -22.97
N ASN A 196 21.52 6.81 -23.10
CA ASN A 196 22.57 5.81 -22.90
C ASN A 196 22.66 5.38 -21.43
N TRP A 197 22.53 6.32 -20.50
CA TRP A 197 22.48 6.03 -19.07
C TRP A 197 21.30 5.13 -18.70
N LEU A 198 20.08 5.45 -19.18
CA LEU A 198 18.87 4.64 -18.95
C LEU A 198 18.97 3.23 -19.52
N LYS A 199 19.74 3.01 -20.59
CA LYS A 199 19.95 1.68 -21.18
C LYS A 199 20.98 0.85 -20.41
N ALA A 200 21.84 1.48 -19.62
CA ALA A 200 22.97 0.82 -18.97
C ALA A 200 22.53 -0.11 -17.83
N ASP A 201 21.44 0.22 -17.13
CA ASP A 201 20.96 -0.56 -15.97
C ASP A 201 19.43 -0.48 -15.85
N GLN A 202 18.78 -1.58 -15.45
CA GLN A 202 17.32 -1.63 -15.29
C GLN A 202 16.78 -0.81 -14.10
N SER A 203 17.64 -0.49 -13.13
CA SER A 203 17.32 0.39 -12.00
C SER A 203 17.33 1.86 -12.39
N HIS A 204 17.85 2.22 -13.56
CA HIS A 204 17.86 3.59 -14.05
C HIS A 204 16.48 3.95 -14.62
N CYS A 205 15.93 5.05 -14.12
CA CYS A 205 14.63 5.56 -14.50
C CYS A 205 14.63 7.10 -14.46
N LEU A 206 13.47 7.72 -14.70
CA LEU A 206 13.33 9.18 -14.61
C LEU A 206 12.33 9.54 -13.52
N LEU A 207 12.63 10.61 -12.78
CA LEU A 207 11.66 11.38 -12.00
C LEU A 207 11.39 12.69 -12.75
N ASP A 208 10.22 12.79 -13.36
CA ASP A 208 9.90 13.76 -14.39
C ASP A 208 10.94 13.74 -15.53
N ASP A 209 11.87 14.70 -15.53
CA ASP A 209 12.95 14.85 -16.51
C ASP A 209 14.33 14.55 -15.91
N GLN A 210 14.41 14.29 -14.60
CA GLN A 210 15.66 14.07 -13.87
C GLN A 210 16.03 12.58 -13.78
N PRO A 211 17.32 12.23 -13.88
CA PRO A 211 17.80 10.87 -13.69
C PRO A 211 17.56 10.38 -12.26
N LEU A 212 16.91 9.23 -12.13
CA LEU A 212 16.62 8.58 -10.86
C LEU A 212 17.16 7.15 -10.88
N LYS A 213 17.94 6.78 -9.87
CA LYS A 213 18.41 5.41 -9.69
C LYS A 213 17.63 4.76 -8.56
N LEU A 214 16.87 3.71 -8.89
CA LEU A 214 16.09 2.97 -7.91
C LEU A 214 17.01 2.18 -6.96
N PRO A 215 16.57 1.95 -5.71
CA PRO A 215 17.22 1.00 -4.83
C PRO A 215 17.32 -0.39 -5.46
N PRO A 216 18.31 -1.22 -5.09
CA PRO A 216 18.43 -2.58 -5.60
C PRO A 216 17.14 -3.38 -5.43
N TYR A 217 16.78 -4.20 -6.42
CA TYR A 217 15.54 -4.99 -6.39
C TYR A 217 15.38 -5.85 -5.13
N ARG A 218 16.48 -6.44 -4.63
CA ARG A 218 16.48 -7.24 -3.40
C ARG A 218 16.09 -6.40 -2.18
N GLU A 219 16.52 -5.15 -2.12
CA GLU A 219 16.16 -4.23 -1.04
C GLU A 219 14.68 -3.88 -1.10
N MET A 220 14.20 -3.51 -2.30
CA MET A 220 12.78 -3.23 -2.51
C MET A 220 11.91 -4.43 -2.11
N LYS A 221 12.26 -5.66 -2.53
CA LYS A 221 11.56 -6.88 -2.13
C LYS A 221 11.65 -7.19 -0.64
N ALA A 222 12.79 -6.92 0.00
CA ALA A 222 12.91 -7.14 1.44
C ALA A 222 11.98 -6.19 2.23
N ALA A 223 11.82 -4.94 1.78
CA ALA A 223 10.87 -4.01 2.37
C ALA A 223 9.42 -4.51 2.25
N THR A 224 9.03 -5.05 1.08
CA THR A 224 7.68 -5.58 0.88
C THR A 224 7.35 -6.77 1.78
N VAL A 225 8.31 -7.67 1.99
CA VAL A 225 8.12 -8.85 2.84
C VAL A 225 8.01 -8.49 4.33
N ARG A 226 8.81 -7.52 4.79
CA ARG A 226 8.78 -7.05 6.19
C ARG A 226 7.48 -6.30 6.52
N GLY A 227 7.05 -5.41 5.63
CA GLY A 227 5.84 -4.62 5.79
C GLY A 227 4.55 -5.46 5.78
N GLY A 228 4.49 -6.50 4.94
CA GLY A 228 3.33 -7.41 4.89
C GLY A 228 3.09 -8.22 6.18
N SER A 229 4.08 -8.30 7.08
CA SER A 229 3.96 -9.01 8.36
C SER A 229 3.59 -8.10 9.55
N THR A 230 3.59 -6.77 9.35
CA THR A 230 3.44 -5.76 10.44
C THR A 230 2.17 -4.93 10.36
N ILE A 231 1.40 -5.00 9.27
CA ILE A 231 0.15 -4.25 9.15
C ILE A 231 -0.99 -5.01 9.86
N VAL A 232 -1.31 -4.57 11.08
CA VAL A 232 -2.59 -4.88 11.72
C VAL A 232 -3.67 -4.08 11.00
N GLN A 233 -4.58 -4.77 10.31
CA GLN A 233 -5.73 -4.13 9.69
C GLN A 233 -6.63 -3.51 10.77
N PRO A 234 -7.03 -2.23 10.67
CA PRO A 234 -8.16 -1.75 11.44
C PRO A 234 -9.43 -2.44 10.91
N SER A 235 -10.10 -3.19 11.77
CA SER A 235 -11.37 -3.85 11.46
C SER A 235 -12.38 -2.85 10.92
N ALA A 236 -12.91 -3.11 9.73
CA ALA A 236 -14.06 -2.39 9.19
C ALA A 236 -15.33 -2.79 9.94
N ASN A 237 -15.50 -2.29 11.18
CA ASN A 237 -16.80 -2.27 11.84
C ASN A 237 -17.44 -0.91 11.57
N ASN A 238 -18.11 -0.82 10.42
CA ASN A 238 -19.25 0.08 10.19
C ASN A 238 -20.08 -0.48 9.02
N ALA A 239 -20.50 -1.74 9.15
CA ALA A 239 -21.65 -2.23 8.41
C ALA A 239 -22.91 -1.75 9.15
N ILE A 240 -23.41 -0.56 8.81
CA ILE A 240 -24.79 -0.20 9.13
C ILE A 240 -25.66 -1.06 8.21
N SER A 241 -26.12 -2.21 8.72
CA SER A 241 -27.19 -2.96 8.06
C SER A 241 -28.50 -2.17 8.19
N PRO A 242 -29.29 -2.01 7.11
CA PRO A 242 -30.63 -1.46 7.23
C PRO A 242 -31.53 -2.50 7.93
N GLN A 243 -31.86 -2.24 9.20
CA GLN A 243 -32.87 -3.02 9.90
C GLN A 243 -34.26 -2.54 9.47
N ASN A 244 -34.95 -3.38 8.68
CA ASN A 244 -36.40 -3.35 8.60
C ASN A 244 -36.96 -3.80 9.94
N SER A 245 -37.68 -2.90 10.63
CA SER A 245 -38.47 -3.26 11.82
C SER A 245 -39.83 -3.80 11.39
N PRO A 246 -40.37 -4.77 12.13
CA PRO A 246 -41.70 -4.57 12.69
C PRO A 246 -41.67 -4.74 14.21
N GLU A 247 -42.46 -3.88 14.86
CA GLU A 247 -42.77 -3.87 16.28
C GLU A 247 -43.27 -5.24 16.79
N ASN A 248 -42.87 -5.63 18.01
CA ASN A 248 -43.80 -6.02 19.07
C ASN A 248 -43.11 -6.24 20.44
N ASP A 249 -43.57 -5.45 21.40
CA ASP A 249 -43.78 -5.65 22.85
C ASP A 249 -42.93 -6.64 23.69
N LEU A 250 -42.19 -6.03 24.62
CA LEU A 250 -42.01 -6.31 26.06
C LEU A 250 -42.43 -7.69 26.62
N LYS A 251 -41.45 -8.36 27.26
CA LYS A 251 -41.60 -8.89 28.64
C LYS A 251 -40.25 -9.12 29.33
N SER A 252 -40.17 -8.68 30.58
CA SER A 252 -39.08 -8.85 31.53
C SER A 252 -39.14 -10.20 32.26
N ALA A 253 -37.98 -10.82 32.55
CA ALA A 253 -37.46 -11.08 33.92
C ALA A 253 -36.56 -12.33 34.01
N SER A 254 -35.43 -12.11 34.69
CA SER A 254 -34.71 -13.03 35.59
C SER A 254 -34.04 -14.30 35.08
N GLY A 255 -32.78 -14.47 35.47
CA GLY A 255 -32.12 -15.78 35.60
C GLY A 255 -30.67 -15.72 35.15
N ALA A 256 -29.76 -15.58 36.12
CA ALA A 256 -28.32 -15.57 35.90
C ALA A 256 -27.82 -16.91 35.37
N ASP A 257 -27.01 -16.87 34.31
CA ASP A 257 -25.88 -17.77 34.13
C ASP A 257 -24.73 -16.93 33.58
N LEU A 258 -23.63 -16.88 34.33
CA LEU A 258 -22.37 -16.24 33.96
C LEU A 258 -21.73 -17.06 32.83
N GLU A 259 -22.15 -16.83 31.59
CA GLU A 259 -21.35 -17.25 30.44
C GLU A 259 -20.17 -16.28 30.29
N GLU A 260 -18.97 -16.78 30.61
CA GLU A 260 -17.70 -16.13 30.31
C GLU A 260 -17.64 -15.80 28.81
N ASN A 261 -17.88 -14.52 28.51
CA ASN A 261 -17.72 -13.94 27.19
C ASN A 261 -16.32 -14.25 26.66
N CYS A 262 -16.25 -15.20 25.73
CA CYS A 262 -15.04 -15.47 24.95
C CYS A 262 -14.72 -14.23 24.12
N SER A 263 -13.64 -13.51 24.44
CA SER A 263 -13.16 -12.41 23.62
C SER A 263 -12.78 -12.92 22.23
N GLU A 264 -13.27 -12.29 21.17
CA GLU A 264 -12.94 -12.63 19.78
C GLU A 264 -11.42 -12.63 19.53
N ASN A 265 -10.68 -11.81 20.30
CA ASN A 265 -9.22 -11.77 20.31
C ASN A 265 -8.59 -13.07 20.80
N ASP A 266 -9.16 -13.74 21.80
CA ASP A 266 -8.63 -15.01 22.33
C ASP A 266 -8.78 -16.14 21.29
N ARG A 267 -9.85 -16.11 20.47
CA ARG A 267 -10.03 -17.06 19.34
C ARG A 267 -9.02 -16.84 18.22
N VAL A 268 -8.75 -15.58 17.87
CA VAL A 268 -7.74 -15.24 16.86
C VAL A 268 -6.35 -15.67 17.35
N LEU A 269 -6.03 -15.38 18.61
CA LEU A 269 -4.77 -15.76 19.22
C LEU A 269 -4.60 -17.29 19.27
N TRP A 270 -5.65 -18.03 19.59
CA TRP A 270 -5.63 -19.49 19.55
C TRP A 270 -5.35 -20.06 18.16
N ARG A 271 -5.98 -19.52 17.11
CA ARG A 271 -5.70 -19.92 15.71
C ARG A 271 -4.25 -19.65 15.32
N LEU A 272 -3.68 -18.53 15.77
CA LEU A 272 -2.28 -18.20 15.54
C LEU A 272 -1.35 -19.22 16.20
N ILE A 273 -1.62 -19.59 17.47
CA ILE A 273 -0.90 -20.63 18.20
C ILE A 273 -0.99 -21.97 17.46
N GLN A 274 -2.16 -22.38 16.98
CA GLN A 274 -2.32 -23.63 16.25
C GLN A 274 -1.53 -23.64 14.92
N ARG A 275 -1.47 -22.51 14.23
CA ARG A 275 -0.79 -22.40 12.93
C ARG A 275 0.73 -22.31 13.06
N LEU A 276 1.23 -21.57 14.04
CA LEU A 276 2.66 -21.25 14.18
C LEU A 276 3.36 -22.09 15.27
N GLY A 277 2.60 -22.65 16.21
CA GLY A 277 3.09 -23.47 17.32
C GLY A 277 3.09 -24.97 17.05
N GLY A 278 2.63 -25.43 15.88
CA GLY A 278 2.64 -26.85 15.52
C GLY A 278 4.04 -27.47 15.61
N GLY A 279 4.22 -28.46 16.49
CA GLY A 279 5.50 -29.15 16.71
C GLY A 279 6.51 -28.38 17.59
N LYS A 280 6.14 -27.21 18.12
CA LYS A 280 6.98 -26.44 19.05
C LYS A 280 6.68 -26.83 20.50
N SER A 281 7.68 -26.65 21.37
CA SER A 281 7.49 -26.77 22.82
C SER A 281 6.71 -25.58 23.37
N ASP A 282 6.07 -25.74 24.53
CA ASP A 282 5.31 -24.67 25.19
C ASP A 282 6.16 -23.42 25.43
N SER A 283 7.42 -23.60 25.80
CA SER A 283 8.37 -22.49 25.98
C SER A 283 8.61 -21.73 24.66
N ALA A 284 8.76 -22.45 23.54
CA ALA A 284 8.91 -21.84 22.22
C ALA A 284 7.62 -21.16 21.75
N ILE A 285 6.44 -21.68 22.10
CA ILE A 285 5.16 -21.01 21.81
C ILE A 285 5.07 -19.70 22.62
N VAL A 286 5.36 -19.74 23.92
CA VAL A 286 5.28 -18.57 24.79
C VAL A 286 6.27 -17.47 24.37
N THR A 287 7.50 -17.86 24.00
CA THR A 287 8.56 -16.90 23.67
C THR A 287 8.54 -16.45 22.21
N GLU A 288 8.38 -17.37 21.26
CA GLU A 288 8.50 -17.05 19.83
C GLU A 288 7.17 -16.70 19.16
N VAL A 289 6.04 -17.25 19.65
CA VAL A 289 4.72 -16.99 19.06
C VAL A 289 3.99 -15.89 19.83
N LEU A 290 4.04 -15.92 21.15
CA LEU A 290 3.37 -14.94 22.01
C LEU A 290 4.28 -13.78 22.45
N GLY A 291 5.60 -13.88 22.27
CA GLY A 291 6.55 -12.81 22.56
C GLY A 291 6.84 -12.57 24.05
N PHE A 292 6.39 -13.45 24.95
CA PHE A 292 6.61 -13.30 26.39
C PHE A 292 7.98 -13.88 26.78
N THR A 293 8.87 -13.01 27.27
CA THR A 293 10.24 -13.38 27.69
C THR A 293 10.59 -12.80 29.06
N GLY A 294 11.66 -13.32 29.68
CA GLY A 294 12.18 -12.83 30.95
C GLY A 294 11.14 -12.87 32.08
N LYS A 295 10.98 -11.74 32.79
CA LYS A 295 10.05 -11.63 33.94
C LYS A 295 8.58 -11.83 33.58
N ARG A 296 8.22 -11.68 32.29
CA ARG A 296 6.84 -11.82 31.78
C ARG A 296 6.54 -13.22 31.25
N TYR A 297 7.49 -14.15 31.28
CA TYR A 297 7.27 -15.53 30.81
C TYR A 297 6.10 -16.21 31.55
N GLY A 298 5.96 -15.98 32.86
CA GLY A 298 4.86 -16.55 33.66
C GLY A 298 3.47 -16.10 33.19
N GLU A 299 3.32 -14.84 32.75
CA GLU A 299 2.08 -14.33 32.17
C GLU A 299 1.73 -15.07 30.87
N GLY A 300 2.72 -15.25 29.99
CA GLY A 300 2.52 -15.93 28.71
C GLY A 300 2.19 -17.42 28.88
N ALA A 301 2.80 -18.09 29.85
CA ALA A 301 2.47 -19.48 30.19
C ALA A 301 1.04 -19.62 30.72
N ALA A 302 0.60 -18.71 31.61
CA ALA A 302 -0.77 -18.70 32.12
C ALA A 302 -1.79 -18.41 31.01
N LEU A 303 -1.47 -17.49 30.09
CA LEU A 303 -2.31 -17.19 28.93
C LEU A 303 -2.44 -18.41 28.00
N LEU A 304 -1.34 -19.09 27.68
CA LEU A 304 -1.36 -20.29 26.83
C LEU A 304 -2.23 -21.39 27.45
N GLU A 305 -2.12 -21.60 28.76
CA GLU A 305 -2.92 -22.59 29.48
C GLU A 305 -4.41 -22.23 29.50
N ARG A 306 -4.74 -20.94 29.73
CA ARG A 306 -6.12 -20.46 29.65
C ARG A 306 -6.74 -20.70 28.27
N LEU A 307 -6.01 -20.39 27.19
CA LEU A 307 -6.49 -20.61 25.82
C LEU A 307 -6.66 -22.10 25.49
N ARG A 308 -5.80 -22.97 26.05
CA ARG A 308 -5.96 -24.43 25.93
C ARG A 308 -7.22 -24.92 26.64
N GLN A 309 -7.51 -24.42 27.83
CA GLN A 309 -8.73 -24.79 28.54
C GLN A 309 -9.97 -24.30 27.79
N GLN A 310 -9.89 -23.12 27.20
CA GLN A 310 -11.00 -22.48 26.51
C GLN A 310 -11.28 -23.06 25.10
N PHE A 311 -10.23 -23.46 24.36
CA PHE A 311 -10.35 -23.87 22.95
C PHE A 311 -9.65 -25.19 22.59
N GLY A 312 -9.03 -25.86 23.57
CA GLY A 312 -8.20 -27.05 23.37
C GLY A 312 -8.91 -28.39 23.56
N GLY A 313 -10.15 -28.45 24.05
CA GLY A 313 -10.96 -29.68 24.09
C GLY A 313 -11.98 -29.72 22.94
N SER A 314 -12.24 -30.80 22.20
CA SER A 314 -11.67 -32.16 22.12
C SER A 314 -11.77 -32.63 20.67
N ARG A 315 -10.70 -33.19 20.10
CA ARG A 315 -10.85 -34.18 19.02
C ARG A 315 -11.17 -35.52 19.69
N LYS A 316 -12.42 -35.97 19.56
CA LYS A 316 -12.70 -37.40 19.37
C LYS A 316 -12.76 -37.66 17.88
#